data_AF-A0AAW9C456-F1
#
_entry.id   AF-A0AAW9C456-F1
#
_cell.length_a   1.000
_cell.length_b   1.000
_cell.length_c   1.000
_cell.angle_alpha   90.00
_cell.angle_beta   90.00
_cell.angle_gamma   90.00
#
_symmetry.space_group_name_H-M   'P 1'
#
loop_
_entity.id
_entity.type
_entity.pdbx_description
1 polymer ?
#
loop_
_entity_poly.entity_id
_entity_poly.type
_entity_poly.pdbx_seq_one_letter_code
_entity_poly.pdbx_strand_id
1 'polypeptide(L)'
;MSYLKRVDAEHVARMYAFQQLVKSYSSENADEHVNRIEKEIAGKTIKEKKWIANSLTEMQMVEKNRPLSDDENVLVKAVNVLTVLGYTDLAKELGALADRVGRCVTLSDVYMNHIIDGAVKKNRSDAASGHRHHLHDEIVAIIKTTWEKNPALSKKKMIAKLMNRYEGRVDEGTVDSWIKKEKLLPPKPKKYINSDLVFPPEYA
;
A
#
# COMPACT_ATOMS: atom_id res chain seq x y z
N MET A 1 13.85 -2.92 -4.58
CA MET A 1 12.45 -3.38 -4.66
C MET A 1 11.66 -2.77 -3.52
N SER A 2 10.48 -2.19 -3.76
CA SER A 2 9.63 -1.66 -2.67
C SER A 2 8.78 -2.79 -2.06
N TYR A 3 8.86 -2.97 -0.75
CA TYR A 3 8.05 -3.94 -0.01
C TYR A 3 6.55 -3.61 -0.04
N LEU A 4 6.16 -2.36 -0.33
CA LEU A 4 4.77 -1.94 -0.48
C LEU A 4 4.07 -2.65 -1.65
N LYS A 5 4.82 -3.16 -2.63
CA LYS A 5 4.25 -4.00 -3.69
C LYS A 5 3.65 -5.31 -3.15
N ARG A 6 3.95 -5.71 -1.91
CA ARG A 6 3.39 -6.92 -1.27
C ARG A 6 2.14 -6.64 -0.43
N VAL A 7 1.73 -5.39 -0.33
CA VAL A 7 0.58 -4.95 0.46
C VAL A 7 -0.55 -4.58 -0.49
N ASP A 8 -1.80 -4.87 -0.10
CA ASP A 8 -3.00 -4.46 -0.82
C ASP A 8 -3.08 -2.93 -1.00
N ALA A 9 -3.56 -2.48 -2.15
CA ALA A 9 -3.54 -1.06 -2.54
C ALA A 9 -4.35 -0.16 -1.59
N GLU A 10 -5.47 -0.68 -1.07
CA GLU A 10 -6.30 0.03 -0.10
C GLU A 10 -5.55 0.29 1.21
N HIS A 11 -4.81 -0.70 1.69
CA HIS A 11 -4.04 -0.60 2.92
C HIS A 11 -2.86 0.35 2.75
N VAL A 12 -2.19 0.31 1.59
CA VAL A 12 -1.15 1.29 1.23
C VAL A 12 -1.71 2.72 1.24
N ALA A 13 -2.88 2.94 0.64
CA ALA A 13 -3.53 4.26 0.62
C ALA A 13 -3.87 4.75 2.05
N ARG A 14 -4.42 3.87 2.90
CA ARG A 14 -4.70 4.19 4.31
C ARG A 14 -3.42 4.54 5.09
N MET A 15 -2.32 3.82 4.87
CA MET A 15 -1.04 4.13 5.49
C MET A 15 -0.51 5.52 5.09
N TYR A 16 -0.64 5.90 3.82
CA TYR A 16 -0.27 7.25 3.37
C TYR A 16 -1.18 8.33 3.96
N ALA A 17 -2.50 8.10 4.00
CA ALA A 17 -3.44 9.02 4.63
C ALA A 17 -3.11 9.21 6.11
N PHE A 18 -2.81 8.12 6.82
CA PHE A 18 -2.39 8.16 8.22
C PHE A 18 -1.10 8.96 8.41
N GLN A 19 -0.09 8.77 7.56
CA GLN A 19 1.14 9.56 7.62
C GLN A 19 0.90 11.06 7.43
N GLN A 20 -0.01 11.44 6.53
CA GLN A 20 -0.36 12.84 6.32
C GLN A 20 -1.12 13.42 7.53
N LEU A 21 -2.04 12.64 8.10
CA LEU A 21 -2.77 13.03 9.31
C LEU A 21 -1.82 13.23 10.50
N VAL A 22 -0.87 12.31 10.70
CA VAL A 22 0.13 12.44 11.76
C VAL A 22 0.96 13.71 11.54
N LYS A 23 1.39 13.99 10.30
CA LYS A 23 2.14 15.22 9.98
C LYS A 23 1.35 16.49 10.27
N SER A 24 0.09 16.58 9.83
CA SER A 24 -0.74 17.77 10.07
C SER A 24 -0.99 17.98 11.56
N TYR A 25 -1.38 16.92 12.26
CA TYR A 25 -1.62 16.97 13.71
C TYR A 25 -0.36 17.38 14.49
N SER A 26 0.81 16.85 14.12
CA SER A 26 2.06 17.19 14.79
C SER A 26 2.43 18.66 14.59
N SER A 27 2.14 19.21 13.41
CA SER A 27 2.34 20.64 13.12
C SER A 27 1.42 21.50 13.97
N GLU A 28 0.13 21.17 14.02
CA GLU A 28 -0.87 21.90 14.82
C GLU A 28 -0.52 21.87 16.31
N ASN A 29 -0.11 20.72 16.84
CA ASN A 29 0.29 20.57 18.24
C ASN A 29 1.53 21.43 18.58
N ALA A 30 2.51 21.46 17.68
CA ALA A 30 3.71 22.29 17.86
C ALA A 30 3.37 23.79 17.84
N ASP A 31 2.48 24.22 16.94
CA ASP A 31 1.99 25.59 16.89
C ASP A 31 1.26 25.97 18.19
N GLU A 32 0.35 25.11 18.68
CA GLU A 32 -0.38 25.35 19.93
C GLU A 32 0.57 25.52 21.12
N HIS A 33 1.57 24.64 21.22
CA HIS A 33 2.56 24.69 22.29
C HIS A 33 3.41 25.95 22.27
N VAL A 34 3.96 26.31 21.10
CA VAL A 34 4.76 27.54 20.94
C VAL A 34 3.91 28.77 21.27
N ASN A 35 2.68 28.85 20.73
CA ASN A 35 1.77 29.96 21.01
C ASN A 35 1.43 30.08 22.50
N ARG A 36 1.33 28.96 23.22
CA ARG A 36 1.09 28.95 24.66
C ARG A 36 2.28 29.55 25.42
N ILE A 37 3.50 29.10 25.13
CA ILE A 37 4.71 29.64 25.77
C ILE A 37 4.87 31.12 25.45
N GLU A 38 4.66 31.53 24.20
CA GLU A 38 4.73 32.94 23.78
C GLU A 38 3.78 33.83 24.59
N LYS A 39 2.56 33.35 24.86
CA LYS A 39 1.60 34.05 25.73
C LYS A 39 2.09 34.14 27.17
N GLU A 40 2.68 33.08 27.72
CA GLU A 40 3.19 33.05 29.10
C GLU A 40 4.41 33.98 29.30
N ILE A 41 5.25 34.14 28.27
CA ILE A 41 6.41 35.03 28.31
C ILE A 41 6.11 36.46 27.82
N ALA A 42 4.87 36.75 27.44
CA ALA A 42 4.47 38.07 26.98
C ALA A 42 4.70 39.12 28.08
N GLY A 43 5.31 40.25 27.71
CA GLY A 43 5.66 41.31 28.67
C GLY A 43 6.81 40.99 29.63
N LYS A 44 7.44 39.82 29.53
CA LYS A 44 8.64 39.48 30.33
C LYS A 44 9.91 40.11 29.76
N THR A 45 10.79 40.52 30.65
CA THR A 45 12.14 40.99 30.31
C THR A 45 13.01 39.86 29.74
N ILE A 46 14.08 40.22 29.02
CA ILE A 46 15.05 39.24 28.49
C ILE A 46 15.68 38.40 29.63
N LYS A 47 15.88 38.99 30.81
CA LYS A 47 16.44 38.29 31.97
C LYS A 47 15.47 37.25 32.52
N GLU A 48 14.19 37.58 32.62
CA GLU A 48 13.13 36.64 33.02
C GLU A 48 12.95 35.54 31.98
N LYS A 49 12.96 35.87 30.68
CA LYS A 49 12.93 34.88 29.60
C LYS A 49 14.11 33.90 29.72
N LYS A 50 15.34 34.39 29.89
CA LYS A 50 16.51 33.51 30.09
C LYS A 50 16.39 32.63 31.34
N TRP A 51 15.81 33.15 32.43
CA TRP A 51 15.55 32.35 33.62
C TRP A 51 14.49 31.27 33.37
N ILE A 52 13.38 31.61 32.72
CA ILE A 52 12.32 30.66 32.32
C ILE A 52 12.89 29.57 31.40
N ALA A 53 13.71 29.93 30.40
CA ALA A 53 14.39 28.98 29.51
C ALA A 53 15.22 27.94 30.28
N ASN A 54 15.88 28.35 31.36
CA ASN A 54 16.66 27.44 32.22
C ASN A 54 15.78 26.59 33.14
N SER A 55 14.59 27.08 33.52
CA SER A 55 13.63 26.41 34.43
C SER A 55 12.63 25.50 33.71
N LEU A 56 12.54 25.57 32.38
CA LEU A 56 11.55 24.88 31.53
C LEU A 56 11.70 23.35 31.45
N THR A 57 12.56 22.75 32.28
CA THR A 57 12.66 21.30 32.44
C THR A 57 11.35 20.62 32.88
N GLU A 58 10.36 21.39 33.32
CA GLU A 58 9.09 20.90 33.87
C GLU A 58 7.86 21.14 32.97
N MET A 59 7.95 21.96 31.90
CA MET A 59 6.83 22.15 30.97
C MET A 59 6.85 21.06 29.90
N GLN A 60 6.09 20.00 30.14
CA GLN A 60 5.89 18.91 29.19
C GLN A 60 4.94 19.35 28.07
N MET A 61 5.27 19.00 26.83
CA MET A 61 4.28 18.87 25.77
C MET A 61 3.30 17.80 26.23
N VAL A 62 2.04 18.17 26.44
CA VAL A 62 1.07 17.27 27.06
C VAL A 62 0.62 16.22 26.05
N GLU A 63 1.37 15.13 25.91
CA GLU A 63 0.78 13.88 25.41
C GLU A 63 0.00 13.24 26.55
N LYS A 64 -1.32 13.49 26.58
CA LYS A 64 -2.24 12.97 27.61
C LYS A 64 -2.24 11.44 27.77
N ASN A 65 -1.63 10.70 26.83
CA ASN A 65 -1.85 9.26 26.66
C ASN A 65 -0.64 8.39 26.97
N ARG A 66 0.58 8.94 27.13
CA ARG A 66 1.74 8.19 27.63
C ARG A 66 2.84 9.10 28.16
N PRO A 67 3.68 8.64 29.11
CA PRO A 67 4.88 9.36 29.49
C PRO A 67 5.85 9.49 28.30
N LEU A 68 6.52 10.63 28.22
CA LEU A 68 7.59 10.89 27.25
C LEU A 68 8.85 10.11 27.64
N SER A 69 9.57 9.60 26.64
CA SER A 69 10.91 9.03 26.79
C SER A 69 11.93 10.12 27.14
N ASP A 70 13.13 9.72 27.58
CA ASP A 70 14.21 10.67 27.88
C ASP A 70 14.59 11.50 26.65
N ASP A 71 14.66 10.87 25.48
CA ASP A 71 14.95 11.55 24.20
C ASP A 71 13.84 12.54 23.83
N GLU A 72 12.57 12.15 24.01
CA GLU A 72 11.43 13.04 23.78
C GLU A 72 11.46 14.24 24.72
N ASN A 73 11.79 14.02 26.00
CA ASN A 73 11.94 15.09 26.98
C ASN A 73 13.07 16.07 26.61
N VAL A 74 14.19 15.59 26.06
CA VAL A 74 15.28 16.45 25.57
C VAL A 74 14.80 17.33 24.40
N LEU A 75 14.05 16.75 23.46
CA LEU A 75 13.50 17.50 22.32
C LEU A 75 12.50 18.56 22.77
N VAL A 76 11.60 18.23 23.70
CA VAL A 76 10.65 19.21 24.27
C VAL A 76 11.38 20.36 24.96
N LYS A 77 12.42 20.07 25.75
CA LYS A 77 13.25 21.11 26.39
C LYS A 77 13.89 22.02 25.34
N ALA A 78 14.42 21.46 24.26
CA ALA A 78 15.01 22.24 23.17
C ALA A 78 13.98 23.17 22.50
N VAL A 79 12.77 22.67 22.24
CA VAL A 79 11.66 23.49 21.71
C VAL A 79 11.35 24.66 22.67
N ASN A 80 11.21 24.37 23.96
CA ASN A 80 10.91 25.39 24.97
C ASN A 80 11.99 26.49 25.01
N VAL A 81 13.27 26.09 24.99
CA VAL A 81 14.41 27.03 24.96
C VAL A 81 14.38 27.89 23.70
N LEU A 82 14.15 27.29 22.53
CA LEU A 82 14.06 28.01 21.26
C LEU A 82 12.92 29.03 21.25
N THR A 83 11.73 28.64 21.74
CA THR A 83 10.58 29.53 21.83
C THR A 83 10.89 30.74 22.71
N VAL A 84 11.48 30.51 23.88
CA VAL A 84 11.76 31.60 24.84
C VAL A 84 12.87 32.55 24.35
N LEU A 85 13.83 32.02 23.61
CA LEU A 85 14.86 32.83 22.95
C LEU A 85 14.35 33.58 21.70
N GLY A 86 13.11 33.33 21.27
CA GLY A 86 12.48 33.98 20.12
C GLY A 86 12.73 33.32 18.77
N TYR A 87 13.29 32.10 18.75
CA TYR A 87 13.44 31.29 17.55
C TYR A 87 12.17 30.49 17.27
N THR A 88 11.06 31.19 17.09
CA THR A 88 9.70 30.64 17.08
C THR A 88 9.46 29.68 15.92
N ASP A 89 9.90 30.03 14.71
CA ASP A 89 9.76 29.15 13.53
C ASP A 89 10.54 27.84 13.71
N LEU A 90 11.79 27.93 14.19
CA LEU A 90 12.61 26.73 14.46
C LEU A 90 12.02 25.88 15.60
N ALA A 91 11.45 26.52 16.63
CA ALA A 91 10.78 25.82 17.71
C ALA A 91 9.56 25.04 17.20
N LYS A 92 8.78 25.61 16.27
CA LYS A 92 7.64 24.94 15.64
C LYS A 92 8.08 23.75 14.79
N GLU A 93 9.10 23.93 13.95
CA GLU A 93 9.64 22.84 13.12
C GLU A 93 10.17 21.68 13.97
N LEU A 94 10.93 21.99 15.03
CA LEU A 94 11.47 20.99 15.94
C LEU A 94 10.37 20.31 16.76
N GLY A 95 9.37 21.07 17.23
CA GLY A 95 8.22 20.52 17.96
C GLY A 95 7.42 19.55 17.10
N ALA A 96 7.16 19.92 15.83
CA ALA A 96 6.47 19.05 14.89
C ALA A 96 7.29 17.80 14.55
N LEU A 97 8.63 17.89 14.55
CA LEU A 97 9.50 16.72 14.40
C LEU A 97 9.46 15.82 15.64
N ALA A 98 9.56 16.38 16.84
CA ALA A 98 9.56 15.65 18.10
C ALA A 98 8.25 14.86 18.29
N ASP A 99 7.11 15.52 18.05
CA ASP A 99 5.79 14.90 18.13
C ASP A 99 5.63 13.78 17.09
N ARG A 100 6.10 13.98 15.85
CA ARG A 100 6.13 12.91 14.82
C ARG A 100 6.93 11.70 15.25
N VAL A 101 8.12 11.91 15.82
CA VAL A 101 8.99 10.81 16.28
C VAL A 101 8.29 10.03 17.39
N GLY A 102 7.74 10.72 18.38
CA GLY A 102 7.04 10.07 19.49
C GLY A 102 5.80 9.32 19.05
N ARG A 103 5.01 9.90 18.14
CA ARG A 103 3.85 9.22 17.53
C ARG A 103 4.24 8.04 16.66
N CYS A 104 5.39 8.08 15.98
CA CYS A 104 5.87 6.94 15.19
C CYS A 104 6.06 5.71 16.09
N VAL A 105 6.56 5.91 17.31
CA VAL A 105 6.69 4.86 18.33
C VAL A 105 5.30 4.42 18.81
N THR A 106 4.44 5.35 19.23
CA THR A 106 3.11 5.05 19.79
C THR A 106 2.17 4.37 18.81
N LEU A 107 2.25 4.73 17.53
CA LEU A 107 1.34 4.30 16.47
C LEU A 107 1.98 3.22 15.59
N SER A 108 3.16 2.71 15.98
CA SER A 108 3.87 1.65 15.26
C SER A 108 3.00 0.40 15.09
N ASP A 109 2.26 0.01 16.13
CA ASP A 109 1.34 -1.14 16.08
C ASP A 109 0.23 -0.94 15.04
N VAL A 110 -0.36 0.25 14.97
CA VAL A 110 -1.40 0.58 13.97
C VAL A 110 -0.82 0.45 12.55
N TYR A 111 0.40 0.95 12.36
CA TYR A 111 1.09 0.89 11.09
C TYR A 111 1.45 -0.55 10.69
N MET A 112 1.96 -1.33 11.64
CA MET A 112 2.32 -2.74 11.44
C MET A 112 1.07 -3.59 11.14
N ASN A 113 -0.03 -3.37 11.84
CA ASN A 113 -1.30 -4.06 11.59
C ASN A 113 -1.80 -3.80 10.16
N HIS A 114 -1.76 -2.54 9.69
CA HIS A 114 -2.14 -2.23 8.31
C HIS A 114 -1.23 -2.92 7.26
N ILE A 115 0.07 -3.03 7.53
CA ILE A 115 1.01 -3.75 6.66
C ILE A 115 0.67 -5.24 6.64
N ILE A 116 0.49 -5.85 7.81
CA ILE A 116 0.22 -7.28 7.96
C ILE A 116 -1.12 -7.62 7.30
N ASP A 117 -2.19 -6.90 7.63
CA ASP A 117 -3.53 -7.13 7.08
C ASP A 117 -3.55 -6.93 5.56
N GLY A 118 -2.90 -5.87 5.08
CA GLY A 118 -2.79 -5.61 3.66
C GLY A 118 -1.97 -6.67 2.93
N ALA A 119 -0.91 -7.19 3.54
CA ALA A 119 -0.11 -8.28 2.96
C ALA A 119 -0.89 -9.60 2.94
N VAL A 120 -1.60 -9.93 4.02
CA VAL A 120 -2.48 -11.12 4.09
C VAL A 120 -3.59 -11.02 3.06
N LYS A 121 -4.25 -9.87 2.94
CA LYS A 121 -5.31 -9.63 1.95
C LYS A 121 -4.79 -9.79 0.53
N LYS A 122 -3.62 -9.21 0.22
CA LYS A 122 -2.99 -9.37 -1.09
C LYS A 122 -2.64 -10.82 -1.37
N ASN A 123 -1.99 -11.51 -0.43
CA ASN A 123 -1.62 -12.91 -0.60
C ASN A 123 -2.85 -13.81 -0.83
N ARG A 124 -3.95 -13.57 -0.09
CA ARG A 124 -5.22 -14.26 -0.31
C ARG A 124 -5.82 -13.94 -1.68
N SER A 125 -5.75 -12.69 -2.13
CA SER A 125 -6.19 -12.31 -3.48
C SER A 125 -5.35 -12.98 -4.56
N ASP A 126 -4.03 -13.00 -4.42
CA ASP A 126 -3.11 -13.64 -5.36
C ASP A 126 -3.37 -15.16 -5.40
N ALA A 127 -3.56 -15.80 -4.24
CA ALA A 127 -3.94 -17.20 -4.15
C ALA A 127 -5.34 -17.51 -4.73
N ALA A 128 -6.33 -16.64 -4.46
CA ALA A 128 -7.70 -16.77 -4.98
C ALA A 128 -7.79 -16.47 -6.49
N SER A 129 -6.86 -15.68 -7.03
CA SER A 129 -6.70 -15.50 -8.48
C SER A 129 -6.24 -16.80 -9.19
N GLY A 130 -5.90 -17.81 -8.39
CA GLY A 130 -5.90 -19.22 -8.75
C GLY A 130 -4.55 -19.71 -9.25
N HIS A 131 -4.17 -20.91 -8.82
CA HIS A 131 -3.22 -21.73 -9.57
C HIS A 131 -3.80 -21.86 -10.97
N ARG A 132 -3.15 -21.24 -11.98
CA ARG A 132 -3.44 -21.59 -13.37
C ARG A 132 -3.26 -23.10 -13.46
N HIS A 133 -4.27 -23.79 -13.99
CA HIS A 133 -4.12 -25.21 -14.30
C HIS A 133 -2.80 -25.38 -15.06
N HIS A 134 -1.99 -26.38 -14.75
CA HIS A 134 -0.63 -26.52 -15.34
C HIS A 134 -0.65 -26.58 -16.87
N LEU A 135 -1.79 -26.95 -17.46
CA LEU A 135 -2.03 -26.96 -18.91
C LEU A 135 -2.69 -25.68 -19.46
N HIS A 136 -2.99 -24.69 -18.63
CA HIS A 136 -3.69 -23.46 -19.03
C HIS A 136 -2.95 -22.74 -20.16
N ASP A 137 -1.65 -22.47 -19.96
CA ASP A 137 -0.88 -21.66 -20.89
C ASP A 137 -0.67 -22.40 -22.23
N GLU A 138 -0.40 -23.71 -22.18
CA GLU A 138 -0.31 -24.58 -23.36
C GLU A 138 -1.62 -24.59 -24.17
N ILE A 139 -2.75 -24.87 -23.50
CA ILE A 139 -4.06 -24.98 -24.16
C ILE A 139 -4.49 -23.62 -24.75
N VAL A 140 -4.29 -22.52 -24.01
CA VAL A 140 -4.59 -21.18 -24.51
C VAL A 140 -3.72 -20.82 -25.72
N ALA A 141 -2.44 -21.21 -25.72
CA ALA A 141 -1.54 -20.98 -26.86
C ALA A 141 -2.01 -21.76 -28.10
N ILE A 142 -2.37 -23.05 -27.95
CA ILE A 142 -2.92 -23.87 -29.04
C ILE A 142 -4.21 -23.24 -29.59
N ILE A 143 -5.12 -22.76 -28.73
CA ILE A 143 -6.36 -22.11 -29.15
C ILE A 143 -6.07 -20.88 -30.01
N LYS A 144 -5.18 -19.99 -29.54
CA LYS A 144 -4.77 -18.77 -30.27
C LYS A 144 -4.21 -19.11 -31.64
N THR A 145 -3.18 -19.96 -31.69
CA THR A 145 -2.50 -20.33 -32.94
C THR A 145 -3.41 -21.07 -33.89
N THR A 146 -4.29 -21.94 -33.37
CA THR A 146 -5.25 -22.67 -34.22
C THR A 146 -6.27 -21.72 -34.84
N TRP A 147 -6.78 -20.72 -34.13
CA TRP A 147 -7.73 -19.76 -34.69
C TRP A 147 -7.10 -18.66 -35.54
N GLU A 148 -5.85 -18.31 -35.29
CA GLU A 148 -5.06 -17.47 -36.19
C GLU A 148 -4.91 -18.14 -37.56
N LYS A 149 -4.59 -19.43 -37.58
CA LYS A 149 -4.40 -20.20 -38.83
C LYS A 149 -5.72 -20.64 -39.46
N ASN A 150 -6.70 -20.99 -38.62
CA ASN A 150 -7.99 -21.55 -39.02
C ASN A 150 -9.16 -20.80 -38.34
N PRO A 151 -9.44 -19.55 -38.71
CA PRO A 151 -10.47 -18.73 -38.06
C PRO A 151 -11.89 -19.29 -38.24
N ALA A 152 -12.08 -20.17 -39.23
CA ALA A 152 -13.36 -20.81 -39.50
C ALA A 152 -13.63 -22.08 -38.67
N LEU A 153 -12.73 -22.48 -37.76
CA LEU A 153 -12.97 -23.60 -36.85
C LEU A 153 -13.95 -23.19 -35.74
N SER A 154 -15.06 -23.92 -35.61
CA SER A 154 -16.07 -23.59 -34.60
C SER A 154 -15.58 -23.85 -33.17
N LYS A 155 -16.07 -23.06 -32.21
CA LYS A 155 -15.79 -23.23 -30.77
C LYS A 155 -16.05 -24.66 -30.28
N LYS A 156 -17.19 -25.23 -30.66
CA LYS A 156 -17.57 -26.60 -30.28
C LYS A 156 -16.57 -27.63 -30.80
N LYS A 157 -16.08 -27.47 -32.03
CA LYS A 157 -15.07 -28.36 -32.62
C LYS A 157 -13.69 -28.17 -32.00
N MET A 158 -13.32 -26.93 -31.67
CA MET A 158 -12.08 -26.64 -30.93
C MET A 158 -12.07 -27.38 -29.59
N ILE A 159 -13.14 -27.21 -28.79
CA ILE A 159 -13.28 -27.86 -27.49
C ILE A 159 -13.26 -29.38 -27.65
N ALA A 160 -14.02 -29.95 -28.58
CA ALA A 160 -14.02 -31.40 -28.80
C ALA A 160 -12.64 -31.96 -29.15
N LYS A 161 -11.86 -31.24 -29.99
CA LYS A 161 -10.49 -31.64 -30.33
C LYS A 161 -9.55 -31.56 -29.13
N LEU A 162 -9.69 -30.55 -28.28
CA LEU A 162 -8.92 -30.42 -27.04
C LEU A 162 -9.29 -31.50 -26.02
N MET A 163 -10.58 -31.84 -25.88
CA MET A 163 -11.03 -32.91 -24.98
C MET A 163 -10.46 -34.27 -25.37
N ASN A 164 -10.37 -34.56 -26.68
CA ASN A 164 -9.74 -35.79 -27.16
C ASN A 164 -8.23 -35.83 -26.90
N ARG A 165 -7.53 -34.69 -26.98
CA ARG A 165 -6.07 -34.64 -26.76
C ARG A 165 -5.70 -34.66 -25.28
N TYR A 166 -6.49 -34.01 -24.43
CA TYR A 166 -6.24 -33.88 -22.99
C TYR A 166 -7.23 -34.71 -22.16
N GLU A 167 -7.62 -35.88 -22.67
CA GLU A 167 -8.61 -36.75 -22.05
C GLU A 167 -8.29 -37.03 -20.58
N GLY A 168 -9.26 -36.80 -19.70
CA GLY A 168 -9.12 -36.97 -18.25
C GLY A 168 -8.23 -35.94 -17.55
N ARG A 169 -7.60 -35.01 -18.28
CA ARG A 169 -6.70 -33.99 -17.71
C ARG A 169 -7.33 -32.60 -17.58
N VAL A 170 -8.36 -32.29 -18.39
CA VAL A 170 -9.11 -31.03 -18.35
C VAL A 170 -10.57 -31.30 -18.74
N ASP A 171 -11.52 -30.62 -18.12
CA ASP A 171 -12.95 -30.71 -18.49
C ASP A 171 -13.39 -29.62 -19.50
N GLU A 172 -14.48 -29.88 -20.20
CA GLU A 172 -15.04 -28.99 -21.22
C GLU A 172 -15.42 -27.61 -20.65
N GLY A 173 -15.98 -27.57 -19.44
CA GLY A 173 -16.40 -26.33 -18.78
C GLY A 173 -15.22 -25.42 -18.45
N THR A 174 -14.10 -25.99 -18.04
CA THR A 174 -12.85 -25.28 -17.77
C THR A 174 -12.27 -24.66 -19.04
N VAL A 175 -12.21 -25.40 -20.15
CA VAL A 175 -11.75 -24.84 -21.45
C VAL A 175 -12.70 -23.75 -21.97
N ASP A 176 -14.01 -23.94 -21.84
CA ASP A 176 -15.02 -22.94 -22.21
C ASP A 176 -14.86 -21.63 -21.42
N SER A 177 -14.56 -21.76 -20.12
CA SER A 177 -14.28 -20.65 -19.21
C SER A 177 -13.02 -19.87 -19.63
N TRP A 178 -11.93 -20.56 -19.99
CA TRP A 178 -10.70 -19.91 -20.45
C TRP A 178 -10.92 -19.14 -21.75
N ILE A 179 -11.63 -19.73 -22.74
CA ILE A 179 -11.97 -19.05 -24.00
C ILE A 179 -12.75 -17.74 -23.73
N LYS A 180 -13.68 -17.75 -22.77
CA LYS A 180 -14.47 -16.57 -22.39
C LYS A 180 -13.62 -15.52 -21.68
N LYS A 181 -12.81 -15.92 -20.69
CA LYS A 181 -11.97 -15.01 -19.89
C LYS A 181 -10.92 -14.29 -20.76
N GLU A 182 -10.27 -15.03 -21.65
CA GLU A 182 -9.20 -14.53 -22.53
C GLU A 182 -9.74 -13.88 -23.82
N LYS A 183 -11.06 -13.84 -24.04
CA LYS A 183 -11.74 -13.24 -25.20
C LYS A 183 -11.20 -13.74 -26.56
N LEU A 184 -10.95 -15.05 -26.66
CA LEU A 184 -10.20 -15.65 -27.78
C LEU A 184 -11.01 -15.93 -29.05
N LEU A 185 -12.32 -15.67 -29.07
CA LEU A 185 -13.18 -16.09 -30.17
C LEU A 185 -12.79 -15.40 -31.50
N PRO A 186 -12.59 -16.14 -32.59
CA PRO A 186 -12.34 -15.55 -33.90
C PRO A 186 -13.62 -14.90 -34.44
N PRO A 187 -13.49 -13.99 -35.43
CA PRO A 187 -14.65 -13.42 -36.11
C PRO A 187 -15.53 -14.52 -36.71
N LYS A 188 -16.85 -14.30 -36.71
CA LYS A 188 -17.83 -15.29 -37.21
C LYS A 188 -17.53 -15.58 -38.70
N PRO A 189 -17.18 -16.83 -39.06
CA PRO A 189 -16.89 -17.16 -40.44
C PRO A 189 -18.18 -17.27 -41.25
N LYS A 190 -18.09 -17.06 -42.58
CA LYS A 190 -19.21 -17.29 -43.51
C LYS A 190 -19.60 -18.77 -43.59
N LYS A 191 -18.63 -19.67 -43.40
CA LYS A 191 -18.83 -21.13 -43.37
C LYS A 191 -17.82 -21.72 -42.39
N TYR A 192 -18.29 -22.58 -41.49
CA TYR A 192 -17.42 -23.29 -40.57
C TYR A 192 -16.70 -24.44 -41.27
N ILE A 193 -15.42 -24.62 -40.96
CA ILE A 193 -14.58 -25.72 -41.49
C ILE A 193 -14.19 -26.69 -40.38
N ASN A 194 -13.75 -27.88 -40.77
CA ASN A 194 -13.04 -28.78 -39.87
C ASN A 194 -11.54 -28.66 -40.19
N SER A 195 -10.72 -28.38 -39.19
CA SER A 195 -9.27 -28.25 -39.31
C SER A 195 -8.60 -28.84 -38.08
N ASP A 196 -7.31 -29.19 -38.19
CA ASP A 196 -6.55 -29.72 -37.06
C ASP A 196 -6.06 -28.63 -36.12
N LEU A 197 -5.74 -29.04 -34.89
CA LEU A 197 -5.11 -28.18 -33.90
C LEU A 197 -3.71 -27.82 -34.37
N VAL A 198 -3.33 -26.56 -34.18
CA VAL A 198 -2.01 -26.03 -34.52
C VAL A 198 -1.23 -25.85 -33.23
N PHE A 199 -0.10 -26.53 -33.12
CA PHE A 199 0.76 -26.50 -31.95
C PHE A 199 1.86 -25.45 -32.13
N PRO A 200 2.02 -24.51 -31.19
CA PRO A 200 3.18 -23.64 -31.17
C PRO A 200 4.48 -24.45 -31.00
N PRO A 201 5.63 -23.98 -31.52
CA PRO A 201 6.91 -24.69 -31.43
C PRO A 201 7.34 -25.05 -30.00
N GLU A 202 6.87 -24.28 -29.02
CA GLU A 202 7.15 -24.46 -27.59
C GLU A 202 6.41 -25.68 -26.99
N TYR A 203 5.38 -26.20 -27.67
CA TYR A 203 4.49 -27.27 -27.19
C TYR A 203 4.22 -28.34 -28.27
N ALA A 204 5.08 -28.40 -29.29
CA ALA A 204 4.95 -29.29 -30.44
C ALA A 204 5.32 -30.75 -30.13
#